data_AF-D2Q4Z2-F1
#
_entry.id   AF-D2Q4Z2-F1
#
_cell.length_a   1.000
_cell.length_b   1.000
_cell.length_c   1.000
_cell.angle_alpha   90.00
_cell.angle_beta   90.00
_cell.angle_gamma   90.00
#
_symmetry.space_group_name_H-M   'P 1'
#
loop_
_entity.id
_entity.type
_entity.pdbx_description
1 polymer ?
#
loop_
_entity_poly.entity_id
_entity_poly.type
_entity_poly.pdbx_seq_one_letter_code
_entity_poly.pdbx_strand_id
1 'polypeptide(L)'
;MRDVRRSLCAASAAAALVAATLAVPAIAGAEVAGGSTEYLVLVEQGADKDQAVAAVRAAGGEVIKENANLGTLTVRAAASGFVSRVSASAAVEGAARSRPIGKLPRLKPNLVEQENLGAARAAAKKPAKRAVGMDPLDAQLWGLRMVRSDLARTVQPGTKKVKVGVLDSGIDARNPDIAPNFDWKLSRNFVADLPEVDGPCEFRGCVDPVGWDDSGHGTHVAGTIGAAANGFGVSGVAPKVTLVQIRGGQDSGYVFLGPVSDALTYAGDVGLDVVNMSFYVDPWLYNCINNPADSPEAQAEQRTTIRIMRRALEYAHDKGVTLVGSLGNNHEDLGKPRIDTSSPDFGDVPPYNRPIDNATCLDLPVEGPHVIGVSALGPSGRKADYSNYGIEQTEVSAPGGWFRDYFGTPNYRTNENLILSTYPVNALQAAGLVDPAGAITPDGVAAGVQKQCPAGVTEYTRCGYYNWLQGTSMASPHAAGVAALIVSEYGQKGRGGSFGMAPDQVRKILLGTAQERACPNPPLVSYANEGRSVEFDALCEGTRDFNGFYGHGIVDAWAAVTRY
;
A
#
# COMPACT_ATOMS: atom_id res chain seq x y z
N MET A 1 -64.69 -0.54 -20.65
CA MET A 1 -65.53 -1.47 -21.44
C MET A 1 -65.83 -0.80 -22.77
N ARG A 2 -65.34 -1.42 -23.86
CA ARG A 2 -65.81 -1.28 -25.26
C ARG A 2 -65.83 0.13 -25.88
N ASP A 3 -65.34 0.37 -27.08
CA ASP A 3 -64.61 -0.41 -28.07
C ASP A 3 -64.46 0.51 -29.30
N VAL A 4 -63.50 0.17 -30.16
CA VAL A 4 -63.65 0.20 -31.63
C VAL A 4 -63.35 1.50 -32.42
N ARG A 5 -62.13 1.45 -32.99
CA ARG A 5 -61.76 1.37 -34.43
C ARG A 5 -61.75 2.63 -35.34
N ARG A 6 -60.50 2.94 -35.71
CA ARG A 6 -59.85 2.82 -37.05
C ARG A 6 -60.40 3.61 -38.24
N SER A 7 -59.53 4.53 -38.69
CA SER A 7 -58.87 4.58 -40.01
C SER A 7 -59.68 4.99 -41.24
N LEU A 8 -59.21 6.03 -41.93
CA LEU A 8 -58.92 6.01 -43.37
C LEU A 8 -58.15 7.28 -43.79
N CYS A 9 -57.08 7.07 -44.55
CA CYS A 9 -56.27 8.10 -45.19
C CYS A 9 -57.06 8.84 -46.28
N ALA A 10 -56.84 10.15 -46.41
CA ALA A 10 -57.10 10.89 -47.63
C ALA A 10 -55.97 11.88 -47.87
N ALA A 11 -55.37 11.79 -49.04
CA ALA A 11 -54.25 12.58 -49.51
C ALA A 11 -54.63 14.06 -49.68
N SER A 12 -53.69 14.95 -49.44
CA SER A 12 -53.72 16.32 -49.96
C SER A 12 -52.30 16.72 -50.32
N ALA A 13 -52.07 16.82 -51.62
CA ALA A 13 -50.85 17.33 -52.21
C ALA A 13 -50.66 18.80 -51.85
N ALA A 14 -49.44 19.21 -51.51
CA ALA A 14 -49.01 20.59 -51.67
C ALA A 14 -47.52 20.63 -52.01
N ALA A 15 -47.30 21.14 -53.21
CA ALA A 15 -46.08 21.50 -53.90
C ALA A 15 -44.85 21.87 -53.03
N ALA A 16 -43.72 21.41 -53.54
CA ALA A 16 -42.37 21.72 -53.11
C ALA A 16 -42.02 23.20 -53.25
N LEU A 17 -41.19 23.71 -52.34
CA LEU A 17 -40.13 24.64 -52.70
C LEU A 17 -38.86 24.33 -51.90
N VAL A 18 -37.81 24.11 -52.68
CA VAL A 18 -36.46 23.70 -52.30
C VAL A 18 -35.74 24.89 -51.67
N ALA A 19 -35.24 24.72 -50.44
CA ALA A 19 -34.11 25.50 -49.94
C ALA A 19 -32.93 24.55 -49.78
N ALA A 20 -31.90 24.76 -50.61
CA ALA A 20 -30.66 24.01 -50.56
C ALA A 20 -29.90 24.35 -49.26
N THR A 21 -30.00 23.48 -48.27
CA THR A 21 -29.06 23.46 -47.14
C THR A 21 -27.86 22.61 -47.52
N LEU A 22 -26.69 23.25 -47.57
CA LEU A 22 -25.39 22.58 -47.56
C LEU A 22 -25.36 21.60 -46.37
N ALA A 23 -25.47 20.30 -46.65
CA ALA A 23 -25.24 19.28 -45.64
C ALA A 23 -23.75 19.29 -45.30
N VAL A 24 -23.41 19.95 -44.19
CA VAL A 24 -22.19 19.60 -43.46
C VAL A 24 -22.43 18.16 -42.98
N PRO A 25 -21.62 17.17 -43.36
CA PRO A 25 -21.77 15.85 -42.78
C PRO A 25 -21.53 16.02 -41.28
N ALA A 26 -22.58 15.80 -40.49
CA ALA A 26 -22.43 15.59 -39.07
C ALA A 26 -21.47 14.41 -38.96
N ILE A 27 -20.24 14.68 -38.51
CA ILE A 27 -19.36 13.66 -37.98
C ILE A 27 -20.10 13.16 -36.75
N ALA A 28 -20.93 12.13 -36.95
CA ALA A 28 -21.45 11.34 -35.86
C ALA A 28 -20.22 10.89 -35.08
N GLY A 29 -20.07 11.41 -33.86
CA GLY A 29 -19.10 10.87 -32.92
C GLY A 29 -19.37 9.39 -32.87
N ALA A 30 -18.38 8.59 -33.27
CA ALA A 30 -18.47 7.16 -33.14
C ALA A 30 -18.77 6.88 -31.66
N GLU A 31 -19.98 6.39 -31.38
CA GLU A 31 -20.25 5.78 -30.09
C GLU A 31 -19.19 4.69 -29.91
N VAL A 32 -18.42 4.84 -28.83
CA VAL A 32 -17.33 3.95 -28.49
C VAL A 32 -17.95 2.59 -28.17
N ALA A 33 -17.96 1.69 -29.16
CA ALA A 33 -18.30 0.30 -28.96
C ALA A 33 -17.16 -0.35 -28.15
N GLY A 34 -17.44 -0.67 -26.88
CA GLY A 34 -16.48 -1.16 -25.90
C GLY A 34 -16.24 -0.11 -24.82
N GLY A 35 -16.51 -0.44 -23.56
CA GLY A 35 -16.49 0.51 -22.44
C GLY A 35 -15.23 1.39 -22.36
N SER A 36 -15.37 2.57 -21.77
CA SER A 36 -14.26 3.49 -21.55
C SER A 36 -13.44 3.13 -20.31
N THR A 37 -12.12 3.29 -20.37
CA THR A 37 -11.21 3.16 -19.22
C THR A 37 -10.32 4.39 -19.06
N GLU A 38 -9.66 4.48 -17.92
CA GLU A 38 -8.71 5.54 -17.58
C GLU A 38 -7.28 5.05 -17.78
N TYR A 39 -6.47 5.86 -18.46
CA TYR A 39 -5.05 5.66 -18.73
C TYR A 39 -4.24 6.79 -18.11
N LEU A 40 -3.02 6.50 -17.65
CA LEU A 40 -1.98 7.51 -17.51
C LEU A 40 -1.16 7.54 -18.80
N VAL A 41 -1.19 8.68 -19.49
CA VAL A 41 -0.33 8.98 -20.64
C VAL A 41 0.86 9.78 -20.14
N LEU A 42 2.06 9.29 -20.40
CA LEU A 42 3.32 9.95 -20.09
C LEU A 42 3.74 10.83 -21.26
N VAL A 43 3.87 12.13 -21.01
CA VAL A 43 4.36 13.10 -22.00
C VAL A 43 5.87 12.93 -22.17
N GLU A 44 6.32 12.94 -23.41
CA GLU A 44 7.74 12.84 -23.76
C GLU A 44 8.53 14.02 -23.16
N GLN A 45 9.74 13.74 -22.68
CA GLN A 45 10.53 14.76 -21.98
C GLN A 45 10.93 15.89 -22.95
N GLY A 46 10.54 17.12 -22.62
CA GLY A 46 10.80 18.29 -23.46
C GLY A 46 9.84 18.47 -24.64
N ALA A 47 8.85 17.57 -24.82
CA ALA A 47 7.79 17.77 -25.79
C ALA A 47 6.81 18.88 -25.34
N ASP A 48 6.15 19.50 -26.32
CA ASP A 48 5.06 20.43 -26.05
C ASP A 48 3.82 19.65 -25.59
N LYS A 49 3.32 19.97 -24.40
CA LYS A 49 2.13 19.35 -23.81
C LYS A 49 0.93 19.45 -24.74
N ASP A 50 0.75 20.56 -25.44
CA ASP A 50 -0.41 20.74 -26.31
C ASP A 50 -0.38 19.75 -27.49
N GLN A 51 0.82 19.33 -27.92
CA GLN A 51 0.98 18.25 -28.90
C GLN A 51 0.61 16.88 -28.31
N ALA A 52 0.96 16.60 -27.06
CA ALA A 52 0.55 15.37 -26.39
C ALA A 52 -0.98 15.32 -26.18
N VAL A 53 -1.61 16.43 -25.79
CA VAL A 53 -3.07 16.55 -25.68
C VAL A 53 -3.74 16.36 -27.05
N ALA A 54 -3.18 16.93 -28.11
CA ALA A 54 -3.67 16.72 -29.47
C ALA A 54 -3.55 15.25 -29.90
N ALA A 55 -2.44 14.59 -29.56
CA ALA A 55 -2.24 13.17 -29.83
C ALA A 55 -3.24 12.28 -29.08
N VAL A 56 -3.53 12.60 -27.81
CA VAL A 56 -4.57 11.93 -27.01
C VAL A 56 -5.94 12.04 -27.71
N ARG A 57 -6.32 13.24 -28.14
CA ARG A 57 -7.59 13.47 -28.87
C ARG A 57 -7.62 12.70 -30.19
N ALA A 58 -6.53 12.72 -30.95
CA ALA A 58 -6.41 11.98 -32.21
C ALA A 58 -6.50 10.45 -32.01
N ALA A 59 -6.04 9.92 -30.87
CA ALA A 59 -6.14 8.52 -30.51
C ALA A 59 -7.54 8.12 -29.96
N GLY A 60 -8.47 9.07 -29.85
CA GLY A 60 -9.83 8.87 -29.35
C GLY A 60 -9.96 8.95 -27.82
N GLY A 61 -9.04 9.66 -27.15
CA GLY A 61 -9.07 9.88 -25.72
C GLY A 61 -9.49 11.30 -25.32
N GLU A 62 -9.97 11.43 -24.08
CA GLU A 62 -10.33 12.67 -23.41
C GLU A 62 -9.44 12.88 -22.19
N VAL A 63 -8.74 14.01 -22.09
CA VAL A 63 -7.92 14.35 -20.93
C VAL A 63 -8.83 14.80 -19.79
N ILE A 64 -8.75 14.12 -18.64
CA ILE A 64 -9.53 14.38 -17.43
C ILE A 64 -8.73 15.23 -16.44
N LYS A 65 -7.45 14.90 -16.26
CA LYS A 65 -6.58 15.48 -15.24
C LYS A 65 -5.13 15.53 -15.75
N GLU A 66 -4.37 16.50 -15.26
CA GLU A 66 -2.94 16.64 -15.48
C GLU A 66 -2.20 16.59 -14.15
N ASN A 67 -1.07 15.89 -14.13
CA ASN A 67 -0.04 16.01 -13.10
C ASN A 67 1.25 16.49 -13.79
N ALA A 68 1.43 17.81 -13.79
CA ALA A 68 2.51 18.49 -14.48
C ALA A 68 3.89 18.15 -13.87
N ASN A 69 3.96 17.81 -12.59
CA ASN A 69 5.20 17.46 -11.91
C ASN A 69 5.79 16.14 -12.43
N LEU A 70 4.92 15.20 -12.84
CA LEU A 70 5.34 13.92 -13.43
C LEU A 70 5.29 13.91 -14.96
N GLY A 71 4.68 14.93 -15.57
CA GLY A 71 4.40 14.97 -17.00
C GLY A 71 3.35 13.94 -17.42
N THR A 72 2.34 13.69 -16.57
CA THR A 72 1.29 12.70 -16.85
C THR A 72 -0.06 13.35 -17.10
N LEU A 73 -0.83 12.72 -18.00
CA LEU A 73 -2.22 13.05 -18.29
C LEU A 73 -3.08 11.83 -17.94
N THR A 74 -4.08 12.01 -17.07
CA THR A 74 -5.14 11.03 -16.88
C THR A 74 -6.13 11.18 -18.02
N VAL A 75 -6.34 10.11 -18.78
CA VAL A 75 -7.12 10.10 -20.02
C VAL A 75 -8.21 9.05 -19.97
N ARG A 76 -9.44 9.42 -20.32
CA ARG A 76 -10.52 8.45 -20.59
C ARG A 76 -10.51 8.08 -22.06
N ALA A 77 -10.42 6.80 -22.40
CA ALA A 77 -10.44 6.32 -23.78
C ALA A 77 -11.02 4.91 -23.89
N ALA A 78 -11.20 4.42 -25.12
CA ALA A 78 -11.62 3.04 -25.38
C ALA A 78 -10.62 2.02 -24.79
N ALA A 79 -11.14 0.95 -24.19
CA ALA A 79 -10.34 -0.10 -23.53
C ALA A 79 -9.29 -0.79 -24.43
N SER A 80 -9.54 -0.85 -25.74
CA SER A 80 -8.70 -1.59 -26.69
C SER A 80 -8.00 -0.68 -27.70
N GLY A 81 -6.71 -0.94 -27.88
CA GLY A 81 -5.87 -0.30 -28.88
C GLY A 81 -5.56 1.18 -28.62
N PHE A 82 -6.05 1.79 -27.53
CA PHE A 82 -5.72 3.18 -27.22
C PHE A 82 -4.22 3.36 -26.97
N VAL A 83 -3.61 2.48 -26.16
CA VAL A 83 -2.16 2.53 -25.84
C VAL A 83 -1.33 2.50 -27.13
N SER A 84 -1.66 1.59 -28.05
CA SER A 84 -0.98 1.50 -29.35
C SER A 84 -1.14 2.77 -30.20
N ARG A 85 -2.34 3.35 -30.26
CA ARG A 85 -2.60 4.57 -31.06
C ARG A 85 -1.91 5.80 -30.47
N VAL A 86 -2.00 6.00 -29.16
CA VAL A 86 -1.45 7.20 -28.51
C VAL A 86 0.09 7.18 -28.48
N SER A 87 0.68 6.01 -28.29
CA SER A 87 2.14 5.83 -28.26
C SER A 87 2.79 5.92 -29.65
N ALA A 88 2.01 6.07 -30.72
CA ALA A 88 2.54 6.34 -32.06
C ALA A 88 2.97 7.81 -32.24
N SER A 89 2.58 8.70 -31.32
CA SER A 89 2.99 10.10 -31.34
C SER A 89 4.36 10.30 -30.69
N ALA A 90 5.24 11.06 -31.33
CA ALA A 90 6.53 11.45 -30.73
C ALA A 90 6.41 12.37 -29.51
N ALA A 91 5.22 12.93 -29.24
CA ALA A 91 4.96 13.73 -28.04
C ALA A 91 4.59 12.88 -26.81
N VAL A 92 4.46 11.57 -26.97
CA VAL A 92 4.02 10.63 -25.93
C VAL A 92 5.10 9.57 -25.75
N GLU A 93 5.63 9.46 -24.54
CA GLU A 93 6.63 8.44 -24.19
C GLU A 93 5.96 7.06 -24.03
N GLY A 94 4.75 7.04 -23.48
CA GLY A 94 3.98 5.81 -23.32
C GLY A 94 2.63 6.04 -22.66
N ALA A 95 1.83 4.98 -22.57
CA ALA A 95 0.57 4.97 -21.84
C ALA A 95 0.42 3.65 -21.07
N ALA A 96 -0.08 3.75 -19.84
CA ALA A 96 -0.44 2.62 -18.99
C ALA A 96 -1.88 2.79 -18.51
N ARG A 97 -2.56 1.70 -18.21
CA ARG A 97 -3.88 1.78 -17.58
C ARG A 97 -3.74 2.44 -16.21
N SER A 98 -4.53 3.48 -15.96
CA SER A 98 -4.66 4.11 -14.64
C SER A 98 -5.46 3.24 -13.70
N ARG A 99 -6.46 2.56 -14.27
CA ARG A 99 -7.34 1.60 -13.62
C ARG A 99 -7.59 0.49 -14.64
N PRO A 100 -7.31 -0.77 -14.33
CA PRO A 100 -7.67 -1.86 -15.21
C PRO A 100 -9.19 -2.07 -15.24
N ILE A 101 -9.71 -2.67 -16.32
CA ILE A 101 -11.12 -3.08 -16.46
C ILE A 101 -11.17 -4.59 -16.24
N GLY A 102 -12.07 -5.08 -15.39
CA GLY A 102 -12.28 -6.51 -15.17
C GLY A 102 -13.17 -6.81 -13.96
N LYS A 103 -13.75 -8.02 -13.94
CA LYS A 103 -14.52 -8.54 -12.80
C LYS A 103 -13.67 -9.51 -11.98
N LEU A 104 -13.69 -9.34 -10.66
CA LEU A 104 -13.01 -10.24 -9.73
C LEU A 104 -13.70 -11.62 -9.62
N PRO A 105 -12.94 -12.72 -9.51
CA PRO A 105 -13.31 -13.82 -8.64
C PRO A 105 -13.27 -13.32 -7.19
N ARG A 106 -14.29 -13.59 -6.37
CA ARG A 106 -14.37 -13.16 -4.95
C ARG A 106 -12.99 -13.21 -4.27
N LEU A 107 -12.52 -12.06 -3.78
CA LEU A 107 -11.31 -11.94 -2.96
C LEU A 107 -11.34 -12.99 -1.85
N LYS A 108 -10.30 -13.82 -1.82
CA LYS A 108 -10.02 -14.69 -0.68
C LYS A 108 -9.33 -13.83 0.40
N PRO A 109 -9.52 -14.12 1.69
CA PRO A 109 -8.75 -13.47 2.75
C PRO A 109 -7.25 -13.54 2.43
N ASN A 110 -6.49 -12.48 2.71
CA ASN A 110 -5.04 -12.50 2.54
C ASN A 110 -4.45 -13.59 3.46
N LEU A 111 -4.19 -14.77 2.89
CA LEU A 111 -3.85 -15.99 3.63
C LEU A 111 -2.56 -15.86 4.42
N VAL A 112 -1.65 -14.97 4.00
CA VAL A 112 -0.42 -14.69 4.74
C VAL A 112 -0.74 -13.82 5.95
N GLU A 113 -1.41 -12.68 5.76
CA GLU A 113 -1.58 -11.69 6.84
C GLU A 113 -2.50 -12.17 7.96
N GLN A 114 -3.47 -13.01 7.62
CA GLN A 114 -4.51 -13.51 8.51
C GLN A 114 -4.49 -15.05 8.64
N GLU A 115 -3.30 -15.66 8.56
CA GLU A 115 -3.16 -17.13 8.60
C GLU A 115 -3.81 -17.75 9.86
N ASN A 116 -3.86 -16.99 10.96
CA ASN A 116 -4.47 -17.41 12.21
C ASN A 116 -5.98 -17.68 12.11
N LEU A 117 -6.70 -17.02 11.18
CA LEU A 117 -8.14 -17.21 10.99
C LEU A 117 -8.51 -18.60 10.44
N GLY A 118 -7.56 -19.29 9.79
CA GLY A 118 -7.74 -20.64 9.25
C GLY A 118 -7.28 -21.78 10.18
N ALA A 119 -6.72 -21.47 11.36
CA ALA A 119 -6.11 -22.46 12.26
C ALA A 119 -7.10 -23.00 13.29
N ALA A 120 -6.99 -24.30 13.63
CA ALA A 120 -7.78 -24.90 14.70
C ALA A 120 -7.49 -24.22 16.05
N ARG A 121 -8.58 -23.94 16.80
CA ARG A 121 -8.66 -23.16 18.03
C ARG A 121 -7.58 -23.53 19.06
N ALA A 122 -6.64 -22.62 19.31
CA ALA A 122 -5.82 -22.63 20.52
C ALA A 122 -6.49 -21.78 21.61
N ALA A 123 -6.43 -22.25 22.87
CA ALA A 123 -7.02 -21.54 23.99
C ALA A 123 -6.28 -20.21 24.27
N ALA A 124 -7.05 -19.13 24.44
CA ALA A 124 -6.52 -17.81 24.81
C ALA A 124 -5.67 -17.88 26.10
N LYS A 125 -4.44 -17.35 26.05
CA LYS A 125 -3.59 -17.21 27.24
C LYS A 125 -3.92 -15.92 28.00
N LYS A 126 -3.67 -15.93 29.32
CA LYS A 126 -3.90 -14.77 30.21
C LYS A 126 -2.87 -13.66 29.94
N PRO A 127 -3.27 -12.38 30.04
CA PRO A 127 -2.37 -11.25 29.81
C PRO A 127 -1.25 -11.16 30.84
N ALA A 128 -0.07 -10.71 30.39
CA ALA A 128 1.10 -10.45 31.23
C ALA A 128 0.90 -9.22 32.15
N LYS A 129 1.66 -9.17 33.26
CA LYS A 129 1.58 -8.08 34.25
C LYS A 129 2.10 -6.74 33.70
N ARG A 130 1.40 -5.66 34.06
CA ARG A 130 1.71 -4.26 33.70
C ARG A 130 3.13 -3.84 34.09
N ALA A 131 3.88 -3.31 33.13
CA ALA A 131 5.04 -2.45 33.38
C ALA A 131 4.57 -1.00 33.55
N VAL A 132 5.10 -0.29 34.55
CA VAL A 132 4.73 1.10 34.87
C VAL A 132 5.22 2.02 33.74
N GLY A 133 4.30 2.77 33.12
CA GLY A 133 4.60 3.77 32.08
C GLY A 133 4.33 3.35 30.63
N MET A 134 3.86 2.13 30.38
CA MET A 134 3.41 1.68 29.03
C MET A 134 1.88 1.69 28.94
N ASP A 135 1.34 1.76 27.74
CA ASP A 135 -0.09 1.65 27.49
C ASP A 135 -0.57 0.20 27.74
N PRO A 136 -1.87 -0.02 28.02
CA PRO A 136 -2.35 -1.31 28.54
C PRO A 136 -2.00 -2.53 27.68
N LEU A 137 -1.94 -2.39 26.36
CA LEU A 137 -1.66 -3.48 25.42
C LEU A 137 -0.18 -3.55 25.00
N ASP A 138 0.65 -2.55 25.34
CA ASP A 138 2.07 -2.50 24.97
C ASP A 138 2.87 -3.72 25.42
N ALA A 139 2.45 -4.39 26.50
CA ALA A 139 3.13 -5.61 26.98
C ALA A 139 3.13 -6.74 25.92
N GLN A 140 2.17 -6.71 25.00
CA GLN A 140 1.98 -7.66 23.90
C GLN A 140 2.77 -7.27 22.65
N LEU A 141 3.29 -6.03 22.58
CA LEU A 141 3.99 -5.49 21.42
C LEU A 141 5.48 -5.85 21.45
N TRP A 142 5.78 -7.14 21.25
CA TRP A 142 7.17 -7.62 21.22
C TRP A 142 8.02 -6.90 20.15
N GLY A 143 7.40 -6.47 19.05
CA GLY A 143 8.05 -5.70 17.98
C GLY A 143 8.67 -4.40 18.48
N LEU A 144 7.97 -3.66 19.36
CA LEU A 144 8.49 -2.43 19.95
C LEU A 144 9.78 -2.65 20.74
N ARG A 145 9.87 -3.78 21.47
CA ARG A 145 11.07 -4.18 22.21
C ARG A 145 12.20 -4.63 21.27
N MET A 146 11.89 -5.35 20.20
CA MET A 146 12.89 -5.81 19.23
C MET A 146 13.61 -4.62 18.57
N VAL A 147 12.85 -3.58 18.21
CA VAL A 147 13.41 -2.34 17.64
C VAL A 147 13.83 -1.32 18.71
N ARG A 148 13.74 -1.69 20.00
CA ARG A 148 14.12 -0.86 21.17
C ARG A 148 13.45 0.52 21.20
N SER A 149 12.22 0.62 20.68
CA SER A 149 11.42 1.85 20.70
C SER A 149 10.87 2.18 22.08
N ASP A 150 10.68 1.15 22.92
CA ASP A 150 10.38 1.28 24.35
C ASP A 150 11.47 2.03 25.12
N LEU A 151 12.74 1.88 24.71
CA LEU A 151 13.86 2.69 25.18
C LEU A 151 13.89 4.06 24.50
N ALA A 152 13.80 4.12 23.16
CA ALA A 152 13.89 5.35 22.38
C ALA A 152 12.94 6.45 22.87
N ARG A 153 11.69 6.08 23.17
CA ARG A 153 10.66 7.00 23.64
C ARG A 153 10.99 7.71 24.97
N THR A 154 11.93 7.18 25.76
CA THR A 154 12.39 7.83 27.00
C THR A 154 13.30 9.04 26.75
N VAL A 155 13.88 9.14 25.55
CA VAL A 155 14.75 10.23 25.11
C VAL A 155 14.09 11.05 24.01
N GLN A 156 13.62 10.39 22.96
CA GLN A 156 12.95 10.99 21.81
C GLN A 156 11.68 10.20 21.48
N PRO A 157 10.49 10.63 21.97
CA PRO A 157 9.21 10.01 21.63
C PRO A 157 8.63 10.47 20.28
N GLY A 158 9.36 11.28 19.53
CA GLY A 158 8.90 11.94 18.32
C GLY A 158 8.34 13.34 18.58
N THR A 159 8.00 14.06 17.50
CA THR A 159 7.43 15.40 17.57
C THR A 159 6.35 15.62 16.52
N LYS A 160 5.34 16.44 16.86
CA LYS A 160 4.23 16.81 15.96
C LYS A 160 4.67 17.57 14.70
N LYS A 161 5.92 18.03 14.69
CA LYS A 161 6.51 18.66 13.50
C LYS A 161 6.81 17.65 12.40
N VAL A 162 7.07 16.39 12.76
CA VAL A 162 7.33 15.31 11.81
C VAL A 162 6.01 14.73 11.33
N LYS A 163 5.84 14.71 10.01
CA LYS A 163 4.65 14.19 9.34
C LYS A 163 4.99 12.89 8.64
N VAL A 164 4.27 11.83 9.01
CA VAL A 164 4.45 10.50 8.43
C VAL A 164 3.22 10.17 7.58
N GLY A 165 3.42 10.06 6.28
CA GLY A 165 2.42 9.59 5.33
C GLY A 165 2.27 8.09 5.37
N VAL A 166 1.02 7.62 5.47
CA VAL A 166 0.66 6.22 5.29
C VAL A 166 0.00 6.11 3.92
N LEU A 167 0.77 5.67 2.92
CA LEU A 167 0.27 5.45 1.56
C LEU A 167 -0.34 4.05 1.50
N ASP A 168 -1.66 3.96 1.69
CA ASP A 168 -2.33 2.68 1.96
C ASP A 168 -3.84 2.76 1.61
N SER A 169 -4.62 1.81 2.11
CA SER A 169 -6.09 1.70 2.05
C SER A 169 -6.83 2.80 2.81
N GLY A 170 -6.21 3.53 3.74
CA GLY A 170 -6.90 4.54 4.55
C GLY A 170 -6.44 4.52 5.99
N ILE A 171 -7.05 5.36 6.84
CA ILE A 171 -6.83 5.31 8.29
C ILE A 171 -8.15 5.63 8.98
N ASP A 172 -8.59 4.77 9.90
CA ASP A 172 -9.69 5.09 10.81
C ASP A 172 -9.24 6.08 11.90
N ALA A 173 -9.44 7.37 11.61
CA ALA A 173 -9.08 8.46 12.50
C ALA A 173 -9.97 8.55 13.77
N ARG A 174 -11.02 7.72 13.88
CA ARG A 174 -11.88 7.67 15.08
C ARG A 174 -11.26 6.83 16.19
N ASN A 175 -10.31 5.95 15.87
CA ASN A 175 -9.63 5.13 16.87
C ASN A 175 -8.94 6.05 17.91
N PRO A 176 -9.20 5.88 19.23
CA PRO A 176 -8.64 6.76 20.26
C PRO A 176 -7.11 6.83 20.32
N ASP A 177 -6.39 5.82 19.81
CA ASP A 177 -4.93 5.83 19.73
C ASP A 177 -4.40 6.52 18.46
N ILE A 178 -5.23 6.66 17.42
CA ILE A 178 -4.86 7.38 16.19
C ILE A 178 -5.27 8.84 16.25
N ALA A 179 -6.47 9.13 16.76
CA ALA A 179 -7.08 10.46 16.73
C ALA A 179 -6.17 11.60 17.24
N PRO A 180 -5.37 11.45 18.32
CA PRO A 180 -4.46 12.50 18.79
C PRO A 180 -3.31 12.81 17.83
N ASN A 181 -2.98 11.86 16.94
CA ASN A 181 -1.86 11.95 16.02
C ASN A 181 -2.28 12.19 14.57
N PHE A 182 -3.56 12.08 14.24
CA PHE A 182 -4.08 12.25 12.88
C PHE A 182 -4.21 13.71 12.43
N ASP A 183 -3.71 14.03 11.23
CA ASP A 183 -3.90 15.34 10.59
C ASP A 183 -4.99 15.31 9.52
N TRP A 184 -6.17 15.82 9.87
CA TRP A 184 -7.30 15.95 8.95
C TRP A 184 -7.06 16.90 7.77
N LYS A 185 -6.22 17.93 7.96
CA LYS A 185 -6.00 18.98 6.96
C LYS A 185 -5.09 18.50 5.85
N LEU A 186 -4.09 17.68 6.15
CA LEU A 186 -3.13 17.15 5.18
C LEU A 186 -3.56 15.81 4.60
N SER A 187 -4.43 15.07 5.28
CA SER A 187 -4.86 13.76 4.80
C SER A 187 -5.75 13.85 3.56
N ARG A 188 -5.57 12.95 2.60
CA ARG A 188 -6.27 12.95 1.30
C ARG A 188 -6.59 11.54 0.82
N ASN A 189 -7.64 11.45 -0.01
CA ASN A 189 -8.00 10.25 -0.75
C ASN A 189 -7.74 10.49 -2.25
N PHE A 190 -6.96 9.61 -2.88
CA PHE A 190 -6.63 9.63 -4.32
C PHE A 190 -7.40 8.56 -5.11
N VAL A 191 -8.28 7.85 -4.43
CA VAL A 191 -8.96 6.65 -4.91
C VAL A 191 -10.46 6.90 -4.90
N ALA A 192 -11.15 6.30 -5.87
CA ALA A 192 -12.60 6.30 -5.93
C ALA A 192 -13.10 4.88 -6.14
N ASP A 193 -13.94 4.34 -5.28
CA ASP A 193 -14.39 2.96 -5.25
C ASP A 193 -14.90 2.52 -6.64
N LEU A 194 -14.54 1.30 -7.01
CA LEU A 194 -14.96 0.65 -8.24
C LEU A 194 -15.99 -0.41 -7.86
N PRO A 195 -17.29 -0.26 -8.23
CA PRO A 195 -18.32 -1.20 -7.82
C PRO A 195 -18.08 -2.67 -8.16
N GLU A 196 -17.29 -2.91 -9.19
CA GLU A 196 -16.93 -4.24 -9.69
C GLU A 196 -15.82 -4.90 -8.88
N VAL A 197 -15.09 -4.11 -8.09
CA VAL A 197 -13.89 -4.48 -7.34
C VAL A 197 -14.14 -4.40 -5.83
N ASP A 198 -14.69 -3.26 -5.39
CA ASP A 198 -14.81 -2.88 -3.98
C ASP A 198 -16.19 -3.24 -3.41
N GLY A 199 -17.20 -3.33 -4.28
CA GLY A 199 -18.59 -3.48 -3.88
C GLY A 199 -19.38 -2.16 -4.04
N PRO A 200 -20.64 -2.11 -3.61
CA PRO A 200 -21.50 -0.96 -3.86
C PRO A 200 -20.94 0.31 -3.21
N CYS A 201 -20.85 1.41 -3.96
CA CYS A 201 -20.35 2.69 -3.43
C CYS A 201 -21.00 3.07 -2.11
N GLU A 202 -20.20 3.07 -1.05
CA GLU A 202 -20.62 3.29 0.34
C GLU A 202 -20.89 4.77 0.59
N PHE A 203 -20.17 5.64 -0.13
CA PHE A 203 -20.25 7.10 0.01
C PHE A 203 -20.60 7.82 -1.29
N ARG A 204 -20.99 9.09 -1.13
CA ARG A 204 -21.38 9.94 -2.26
C ARG A 204 -20.22 10.10 -3.23
N GLY A 205 -20.45 9.70 -4.48
CA GLY A 205 -19.46 9.82 -5.55
C GLY A 205 -18.45 8.68 -5.57
N CYS A 206 -18.66 7.61 -4.79
CA CYS A 206 -17.75 6.46 -4.67
C CYS A 206 -16.37 6.93 -4.21
N VAL A 207 -16.31 7.82 -3.22
CA VAL A 207 -15.06 8.33 -2.65
C VAL A 207 -15.21 8.34 -1.15
N ASP A 208 -14.43 7.50 -0.48
CA ASP A 208 -14.40 7.50 0.96
C ASP A 208 -13.91 8.81 1.54
N PRO A 209 -14.51 9.25 2.66
CA PRO A 209 -14.02 10.42 3.37
C PRO A 209 -12.64 10.14 3.97
N VAL A 210 -11.86 11.21 4.12
CA VAL A 210 -10.65 11.18 4.95
C VAL A 210 -11.00 10.69 6.36
N GLY A 211 -10.12 9.92 6.98
CA GLY A 211 -10.33 9.35 8.31
C GLY A 211 -11.20 8.09 8.32
N TRP A 212 -11.42 7.47 7.16
CA TRP A 212 -12.13 6.22 6.97
C TRP A 212 -11.22 5.15 6.33
N ASP A 213 -11.49 3.89 6.66
CA ASP A 213 -10.76 2.71 6.19
C ASP A 213 -11.67 1.47 6.33
N ASP A 214 -12.08 0.86 5.21
CA ASP A 214 -12.89 -0.38 5.19
C ASP A 214 -12.05 -1.66 5.09
N SER A 215 -10.78 -1.55 4.69
CA SER A 215 -9.84 -2.68 4.66
C SER A 215 -9.25 -2.98 6.04
N GLY A 216 -8.86 -1.92 6.75
CA GLY A 216 -8.19 -1.97 8.05
C GLY A 216 -6.68 -2.13 7.99
N HIS A 217 -6.11 -2.42 6.83
CA HIS A 217 -4.67 -2.56 6.64
C HIS A 217 -3.94 -1.24 6.98
N GLY A 218 -4.38 -0.11 6.41
CA GLY A 218 -3.74 1.18 6.60
C GLY A 218 -3.87 1.70 8.04
N THR A 219 -4.99 1.43 8.70
CA THR A 219 -5.14 1.71 10.14
C THR A 219 -4.16 0.90 11.00
N HIS A 220 -3.88 -0.37 10.64
CA HIS A 220 -2.91 -1.21 11.35
C HIS A 220 -1.48 -0.70 11.18
N VAL A 221 -1.12 -0.35 9.95
CA VAL A 221 0.16 0.31 9.59
C VAL A 221 0.33 1.62 10.36
N ALA A 222 -0.68 2.49 10.36
CA ALA A 222 -0.65 3.77 11.04
C ALA A 222 -0.44 3.64 12.56
N GLY A 223 -1.11 2.67 13.20
CA GLY A 223 -0.93 2.40 14.62
C GLY A 223 0.47 1.94 14.97
N THR A 224 1.07 1.08 14.14
CA THR A 224 2.43 0.58 14.33
C THR A 224 3.45 1.72 14.26
N ILE A 225 3.25 2.68 13.34
CA ILE A 225 4.09 3.87 13.22
C ILE A 225 3.91 4.79 14.42
N GLY A 226 2.67 5.16 14.75
CA GLY A 226 2.40 6.33 15.56
C GLY A 226 1.08 6.32 16.32
N ALA A 227 0.59 5.16 16.78
CA ALA A 227 -0.42 5.15 17.84
C ALA A 227 0.10 5.94 19.06
N ALA A 228 -0.75 6.79 19.62
CA ALA A 228 -0.40 7.73 20.68
C ALA A 228 -0.13 7.00 22.00
N ALA A 229 1.00 7.28 22.65
CA ALA A 229 1.27 6.83 24.01
C ALA A 229 0.45 7.68 25.00
N ASN A 230 -0.80 7.27 25.26
CA ASN A 230 -1.84 8.09 25.89
C ASN A 230 -2.47 7.40 27.12
N GLY A 231 -1.97 6.24 27.53
CA GLY A 231 -2.52 5.41 28.60
C GLY A 231 -3.67 4.49 28.16
N PHE A 232 -3.91 4.34 26.86
CA PHE A 232 -4.99 3.58 26.25
C PHE A 232 -4.42 2.64 25.18
N GLY A 233 -5.03 1.46 25.00
CA GLY A 233 -4.71 0.58 23.89
C GLY A 233 -3.22 0.30 23.70
N VAL A 234 -2.73 0.60 22.50
CA VAL A 234 -1.35 0.37 22.01
C VAL A 234 -0.64 1.70 21.77
N SER A 235 0.69 1.68 21.83
CA SER A 235 1.53 2.76 21.33
C SER A 235 2.30 2.35 20.07
N GLY A 236 2.61 3.32 19.20
CA GLY A 236 3.45 3.13 18.02
C GLY A 236 4.93 3.34 18.32
N VAL A 237 5.79 3.09 17.33
CA VAL A 237 7.24 3.33 17.43
C VAL A 237 7.55 4.81 17.70
N ALA A 238 6.82 5.73 17.06
CA ALA A 238 7.00 7.18 17.16
C ALA A 238 5.70 7.87 17.68
N PRO A 239 5.34 7.70 18.96
CA PRO A 239 3.99 8.00 19.47
C PRO A 239 3.61 9.49 19.51
N LYS A 240 4.51 10.43 19.18
CA LYS A 240 4.21 11.87 19.14
C LYS A 240 4.30 12.51 17.76
N VAL A 241 4.45 11.72 16.69
CA VAL A 241 4.45 12.25 15.33
C VAL A 241 3.04 12.66 14.88
N THR A 242 2.97 13.24 13.70
CA THR A 242 1.73 13.53 12.99
C THR A 242 1.54 12.50 11.89
N LEU A 243 0.45 11.74 11.94
CA LEU A 243 0.05 10.76 10.93
C LEU A 243 -0.79 11.46 9.86
N VAL A 244 -0.47 11.21 8.59
CA VAL A 244 -1.19 11.72 7.43
C VAL A 244 -1.66 10.54 6.60
N GLN A 245 -2.98 10.39 6.44
CA GLN A 245 -3.55 9.41 5.51
C GLN A 245 -3.32 9.88 4.08
N ILE A 246 -2.68 9.04 3.29
CA ILE A 246 -2.56 9.19 1.85
C ILE A 246 -3.23 7.95 1.25
N ARG A 247 -4.56 7.96 1.09
CA ARG A 247 -5.26 6.77 0.57
C ARG A 247 -4.95 6.61 -0.92
N GLY A 248 -4.22 5.56 -1.26
CA GLY A 248 -3.80 5.17 -2.61
C GLY A 248 -4.23 3.75 -2.99
N GLY A 249 -4.70 2.97 -2.02
CA GLY A 249 -5.31 1.65 -2.23
C GLY A 249 -6.83 1.68 -2.13
N GLN A 250 -7.44 0.70 -2.79
CA GLN A 250 -8.86 0.38 -2.75
C GLN A 250 -9.21 -0.45 -1.51
N ASP A 251 -10.49 -0.55 -1.13
CA ASP A 251 -10.92 -1.40 0.00
C ASP A 251 -10.68 -2.89 -0.24
N SER A 252 -10.73 -3.29 -1.51
CA SER A 252 -10.35 -4.61 -1.99
C SER A 252 -8.88 -4.98 -1.80
N GLY A 253 -8.01 -3.99 -1.52
CA GLY A 253 -6.56 -4.18 -1.37
C GLY A 253 -5.74 -3.88 -2.63
N TYR A 254 -6.38 -3.60 -3.77
CA TYR A 254 -5.68 -3.21 -5.00
C TYR A 254 -5.13 -1.79 -4.94
N VAL A 255 -3.94 -1.60 -5.48
CA VAL A 255 -3.17 -0.36 -5.48
C VAL A 255 -2.69 -0.05 -6.90
N PHE A 256 -3.41 0.84 -7.59
CA PHE A 256 -3.15 1.16 -9.00
C PHE A 256 -2.20 2.35 -9.18
N LEU A 257 -1.50 2.37 -10.33
CA LEU A 257 -0.50 3.36 -10.70
C LEU A 257 -0.96 4.82 -10.56
N GLY A 258 -2.17 5.14 -11.02
CA GLY A 258 -2.67 6.51 -11.03
C GLY A 258 -2.74 7.12 -9.64
N PRO A 259 -3.56 6.56 -8.72
CA PRO A 259 -3.64 7.02 -7.34
C PRO A 259 -2.27 7.09 -6.63
N VAL A 260 -1.40 6.08 -6.80
CA VAL A 260 -0.07 6.04 -6.15
C VAL A 260 0.85 7.16 -6.64
N SER A 261 0.92 7.38 -7.96
CA SER A 261 1.80 8.41 -8.53
C SER A 261 1.37 9.83 -8.12
N ASP A 262 0.06 10.09 -8.08
CA ASP A 262 -0.50 11.35 -7.59
C ASP A 262 -0.29 11.52 -6.07
N ALA A 263 -0.44 10.44 -5.31
CA ALA A 263 -0.19 10.42 -3.87
C ALA A 263 1.27 10.74 -3.52
N LEU A 264 2.24 10.16 -4.23
CA LEU A 264 3.67 10.44 -4.05
C LEU A 264 4.02 11.87 -4.45
N THR A 265 3.43 12.39 -5.53
CA THR A 265 3.56 13.79 -5.91
C THR A 265 3.08 14.71 -4.79
N TYR A 266 1.88 14.43 -4.27
CA TYR A 266 1.29 15.20 -3.18
C TYR A 266 2.13 15.12 -1.90
N ALA A 267 2.68 13.95 -1.56
CA ALA A 267 3.56 13.77 -0.41
C ALA A 267 4.77 14.72 -0.44
N GLY A 268 5.40 14.85 -1.61
CA GLY A 268 6.47 15.83 -1.84
C GLY A 268 5.97 17.28 -1.75
N ASP A 269 4.82 17.58 -2.35
CA ASP A 269 4.27 18.95 -2.39
C ASP A 269 3.88 19.50 -1.01
N VAL A 270 3.36 18.66 -0.12
CA VAL A 270 2.97 19.09 1.24
C VAL A 270 4.08 18.93 2.28
N GLY A 271 5.26 18.48 1.84
CA GLY A 271 6.45 18.28 2.66
C GLY A 271 6.18 17.30 3.80
N LEU A 272 5.84 16.06 3.44
CA LEU A 272 5.92 14.94 4.38
C LEU A 272 7.38 14.56 4.62
N ASP A 273 7.71 14.08 5.81
CA ASP A 273 9.08 13.72 6.16
C ASP A 273 9.38 12.25 5.84
N VAL A 274 8.38 11.38 6.01
CA VAL A 274 8.47 9.95 5.78
C VAL A 274 7.19 9.47 5.12
N VAL A 275 7.28 8.58 4.13
CA VAL A 275 6.13 7.85 3.57
C VAL A 275 6.41 6.35 3.68
N ASN A 276 5.47 5.64 4.31
CA ASN A 276 5.44 4.19 4.35
C ASN A 276 4.59 3.65 3.19
N MET A 277 5.12 2.66 2.46
CA MET A 277 4.47 1.99 1.33
C MET A 277 4.51 0.48 1.56
N SER A 278 3.34 -0.13 1.75
CA SER A 278 3.21 -1.54 2.13
C SER A 278 2.40 -2.34 1.11
N PHE A 279 2.75 -2.23 -0.17
CA PHE A 279 2.02 -2.78 -1.31
C PHE A 279 2.95 -2.99 -2.51
N TYR A 280 2.46 -3.67 -3.56
CA TYR A 280 3.01 -3.58 -4.93
C TYR A 280 2.03 -2.85 -5.87
N VAL A 281 2.49 -2.43 -7.05
CA VAL A 281 1.66 -1.68 -8.02
C VAL A 281 0.97 -2.62 -9.01
N ASP A 282 -0.34 -2.70 -8.88
CA ASP A 282 -1.21 -3.55 -9.69
C ASP A 282 -1.28 -3.14 -11.18
N PRO A 283 -1.54 -4.11 -12.08
CA PRO A 283 -1.90 -5.52 -11.81
C PRO A 283 -0.71 -6.49 -11.83
N TRP A 284 0.51 -5.97 -11.76
CA TRP A 284 1.73 -6.77 -11.94
C TRP A 284 2.50 -6.85 -10.63
N LEU A 285 2.68 -8.06 -10.10
CA LEU A 285 3.63 -8.29 -9.02
C LEU A 285 5.04 -7.81 -9.41
N TYR A 286 5.45 -8.12 -10.65
CA TYR A 286 6.67 -7.61 -11.27
C TYR A 286 6.37 -6.85 -12.55
N ASN A 287 6.72 -5.57 -12.58
CA ASN A 287 6.68 -4.75 -13.78
C ASN A 287 7.98 -4.93 -14.57
N CYS A 288 7.87 -5.46 -15.79
CA CYS A 288 8.99 -5.84 -16.64
C CYS A 288 9.13 -4.95 -17.88
N ILE A 289 10.37 -4.62 -18.24
CA ILE A 289 10.68 -3.81 -19.44
C ILE A 289 10.28 -4.55 -20.72
N ASN A 290 10.52 -5.85 -20.79
CA ASN A 290 10.42 -6.66 -22.02
C ASN A 290 10.24 -8.16 -21.74
N ASN A 291 9.38 -8.54 -20.79
CA ASN A 291 9.13 -9.96 -20.51
C ASN A 291 8.61 -10.70 -21.76
N PRO A 292 9.24 -11.80 -22.19
CA PRO A 292 8.87 -12.49 -23.43
C PRO A 292 7.48 -13.16 -23.38
N ALA A 293 6.91 -13.40 -22.19
CA ALA A 293 5.57 -13.93 -22.04
C ALA A 293 4.48 -12.86 -22.25
N ASP A 294 4.84 -11.58 -22.16
CA ASP A 294 3.88 -10.47 -22.22
C ASP A 294 3.65 -10.00 -23.66
N SER A 295 2.41 -9.58 -23.96
CA SER A 295 2.09 -8.99 -25.25
C SER A 295 2.86 -7.68 -25.47
N PRO A 296 3.08 -7.23 -26.74
CA PRO A 296 3.73 -5.95 -27.00
C PRO A 296 3.06 -4.75 -26.31
N GLU A 297 1.72 -4.78 -26.19
CA GLU A 297 0.95 -3.76 -25.47
C GLU A 297 1.22 -3.83 -23.96
N ALA A 298 1.19 -5.02 -23.35
CA ALA A 298 1.50 -5.20 -21.92
C ALA A 298 2.94 -4.79 -21.57
N GLN A 299 3.91 -5.07 -22.44
CA GLN A 299 5.29 -4.61 -22.25
C GLN A 299 5.39 -3.08 -22.33
N ALA A 300 4.61 -2.43 -23.22
CA ALA A 300 4.57 -0.97 -23.31
C ALA A 300 3.92 -0.32 -22.08
N GLU A 301 2.82 -0.88 -21.59
CA GLU A 301 2.17 -0.44 -20.37
C GLU A 301 3.15 -0.57 -19.17
N GLN A 302 3.79 -1.73 -18.98
CA GLN A 302 4.74 -1.93 -17.87
C GLN A 302 5.96 -1.01 -17.93
N ARG A 303 6.54 -0.75 -19.11
CA ARG A 303 7.60 0.27 -19.25
C ARG A 303 7.13 1.64 -18.81
N THR A 304 5.90 2.01 -19.16
CA THR A 304 5.30 3.27 -18.74
C THR A 304 5.08 3.32 -17.23
N THR A 305 4.59 2.23 -16.63
CA THR A 305 4.46 2.08 -15.16
C THR A 305 5.80 2.27 -14.46
N ILE A 306 6.86 1.59 -14.91
CA ILE A 306 8.21 1.74 -14.35
C ILE A 306 8.66 3.20 -14.43
N ARG A 307 8.48 3.86 -15.57
CA ARG A 307 8.88 5.26 -15.75
C ARG A 307 8.13 6.21 -14.83
N ILE A 308 6.81 6.09 -14.74
CA ILE A 308 5.98 6.95 -13.90
C ILE A 308 6.30 6.75 -12.41
N MET A 309 6.41 5.49 -11.96
CA MET A 309 6.75 5.20 -10.56
C MET A 309 8.11 5.74 -10.19
N ARG A 310 9.13 5.53 -11.04
CA ARG A 310 10.46 6.10 -10.80
C ARG A 310 10.43 7.61 -10.67
N ARG A 311 9.75 8.32 -11.60
CA ARG A 311 9.59 9.78 -11.53
C ARG A 311 8.89 10.23 -10.25
N ALA A 312 7.84 9.51 -9.83
CA ALA A 312 7.09 9.84 -8.63
C ALA A 312 7.92 9.65 -7.34
N LEU A 313 8.70 8.57 -7.26
CA LEU A 313 9.61 8.29 -6.14
C LEU A 313 10.77 9.30 -6.09
N GLU A 314 11.42 9.56 -7.23
CA GLU A 314 12.47 10.58 -7.37
C GLU A 314 11.93 11.97 -6.98
N TYR A 315 10.75 12.36 -7.47
CA TYR A 315 10.11 13.64 -7.11
C TYR A 315 9.86 13.76 -5.60
N ALA A 316 9.30 12.73 -4.96
CA ALA A 316 9.05 12.74 -3.52
C ALA A 316 10.36 12.84 -2.72
N HIS A 317 11.38 12.05 -3.10
CA HIS A 317 12.70 12.08 -2.46
C HIS A 317 13.40 13.44 -2.62
N ASP A 318 13.39 14.02 -3.81
CA ASP A 318 13.95 15.35 -4.10
C ASP A 318 13.26 16.47 -3.31
N LYS A 319 11.99 16.25 -2.92
CA LYS A 319 11.23 17.13 -2.03
C LYS A 319 11.50 16.91 -0.54
N GLY A 320 12.38 15.96 -0.21
CA GLY A 320 12.82 15.67 1.15
C GLY A 320 12.09 14.52 1.83
N VAL A 321 11.30 13.72 1.10
CA VAL A 321 10.54 12.60 1.68
C VAL A 321 11.43 11.36 1.80
N THR A 322 11.52 10.77 2.99
CA THR A 322 12.12 9.45 3.18
C THR A 322 11.12 8.37 2.81
N LEU A 323 11.49 7.47 1.90
CA LEU A 323 10.60 6.43 1.37
C LEU A 323 10.94 5.07 1.98
N VAL A 324 9.95 4.40 2.58
CA VAL A 324 10.12 3.08 3.22
C VAL A 324 9.13 2.10 2.60
N GLY A 325 9.63 0.96 2.11
CA GLY A 325 8.87 -0.03 1.35
C GLY A 325 8.95 -1.44 1.95
N SER A 326 7.85 -2.18 1.93
CA SER A 326 7.83 -3.62 2.25
C SER A 326 8.36 -4.46 1.10
N LEU A 327 9.17 -5.50 1.36
CA LEU A 327 9.73 -6.36 0.30
C LEU A 327 8.74 -7.35 -0.35
N GLY A 328 7.55 -7.55 0.22
CA GLY A 328 6.57 -8.53 -0.29
C GLY A 328 6.54 -9.85 0.49
N ASN A 329 5.51 -10.65 0.24
CA ASN A 329 5.09 -11.77 1.09
C ASN A 329 5.05 -13.12 0.35
N ASN A 330 5.84 -13.26 -0.72
CA ASN A 330 5.79 -14.37 -1.66
C ASN A 330 6.86 -15.44 -1.40
N HIS A 331 7.65 -15.30 -0.34
CA HIS A 331 8.86 -16.08 -0.12
C HIS A 331 9.79 -16.01 -1.34
N GLU A 332 10.08 -14.82 -1.86
CA GLU A 332 10.93 -14.68 -3.04
C GLU A 332 12.36 -14.27 -2.69
N ASP A 333 13.34 -14.88 -3.36
CA ASP A 333 14.67 -14.26 -3.48
C ASP A 333 14.58 -13.24 -4.63
N LEU A 334 14.47 -11.96 -4.31
CA LEU A 334 14.32 -10.89 -5.29
C LEU A 334 15.55 -10.76 -6.21
N GLY A 335 16.71 -11.29 -5.80
CA GLY A 335 17.88 -11.41 -6.67
C GLY A 335 17.81 -12.60 -7.64
N LYS A 336 16.93 -13.58 -7.37
CA LYS A 336 16.71 -14.78 -8.20
C LYS A 336 15.24 -15.18 -8.22
N PRO A 337 14.32 -14.31 -8.71
CA PRO A 337 12.90 -14.55 -8.54
C PRO A 337 12.43 -15.81 -9.29
N ARG A 338 11.46 -16.53 -8.73
CA ARG A 338 10.78 -17.65 -9.41
C ARG A 338 9.87 -17.14 -10.53
N ILE A 339 9.22 -18.09 -11.20
CA ILE A 339 8.19 -17.79 -12.19
C ILE A 339 7.01 -17.13 -11.47
N ASP A 340 6.65 -15.93 -11.90
CA ASP A 340 5.41 -15.27 -11.50
C ASP A 340 4.24 -15.99 -12.16
N THR A 341 3.30 -16.47 -11.34
CA THR A 341 2.10 -17.18 -11.79
C THR A 341 0.82 -16.46 -11.37
N SER A 342 0.97 -15.31 -10.72
CA SER A 342 -0.12 -14.50 -10.17
C SER A 342 -0.51 -13.33 -11.07
N SER A 343 0.41 -12.84 -11.91
CA SER A 343 0.15 -11.66 -12.73
C SER A 343 -0.34 -11.98 -14.16
N PRO A 344 -1.16 -11.10 -14.77
CA PRO A 344 -1.82 -9.98 -14.11
C PRO A 344 -2.89 -10.49 -13.14
N ASP A 345 -2.96 -9.92 -11.95
CA ASP A 345 -3.90 -10.33 -10.89
C ASP A 345 -5.26 -9.62 -10.98
N PHE A 346 -5.36 -8.69 -11.94
CA PHE A 346 -6.55 -7.96 -12.26
C PHE A 346 -6.65 -7.71 -13.78
N GLY A 347 -7.85 -7.87 -14.32
CA GLY A 347 -8.21 -7.50 -15.68
C GLY A 347 -8.91 -8.64 -16.43
N ASP A 348 -9.09 -8.48 -17.74
CA ASP A 348 -9.73 -9.49 -18.61
C ASP A 348 -8.78 -10.63 -19.02
N VAL A 349 -7.49 -10.52 -18.69
CA VAL A 349 -6.48 -11.54 -18.96
C VAL A 349 -6.25 -12.34 -17.68
N PRO A 350 -6.44 -13.67 -17.68
CA PRO A 350 -6.13 -14.48 -16.50
C PRO A 350 -4.62 -14.52 -16.25
N PRO A 351 -4.17 -14.75 -15.00
CA PRO A 351 -2.76 -14.95 -14.69
C PRO A 351 -2.11 -16.03 -15.55
N TYR A 352 -0.86 -15.83 -15.92
CA TYR A 352 -0.07 -16.79 -16.69
C TYR A 352 1.39 -16.83 -16.20
N ASN A 353 2.11 -17.88 -16.58
CA ASN A 353 3.50 -18.07 -16.16
C ASN A 353 4.42 -17.05 -16.85
N ARG A 354 5.07 -16.21 -16.04
CA ARG A 354 5.99 -15.17 -16.47
C ARG A 354 7.38 -15.45 -15.87
N PRO A 355 8.40 -15.76 -16.68
CA PRO A 355 9.77 -15.85 -16.18
C PRO A 355 10.23 -14.45 -15.76
N ILE A 356 10.75 -14.30 -14.54
CA ILE A 356 11.16 -13.01 -14.01
C ILE A 356 12.69 -12.89 -14.07
N ASP A 357 13.17 -11.80 -14.65
CA ASP A 357 14.57 -11.43 -14.73
C ASP A 357 14.77 -10.20 -13.84
N ASN A 358 15.50 -10.33 -12.73
CA ASN A 358 15.70 -9.25 -11.75
C ASN A 358 16.41 -8.02 -12.35
N ALA A 359 17.11 -8.17 -13.49
CA ALA A 359 17.73 -7.04 -14.18
C ALA A 359 16.72 -6.16 -14.95
N THR A 360 15.56 -6.71 -15.31
CA THR A 360 14.59 -6.04 -16.20
C THR A 360 13.16 -6.02 -15.66
N CYS A 361 12.90 -6.71 -14.56
CA CYS A 361 11.63 -6.78 -13.85
C CYS A 361 11.80 -6.26 -12.42
N LEU A 362 10.86 -5.40 -11.98
CA LEU A 362 10.90 -4.75 -10.68
C LEU A 362 9.60 -4.99 -9.90
N ASP A 363 9.73 -5.37 -8.64
CA ASP A 363 8.67 -5.24 -7.63
C ASP A 363 8.62 -3.76 -7.19
N LEU A 364 7.58 -3.05 -7.65
CA LEU A 364 7.40 -1.62 -7.40
C LEU A 364 6.33 -1.41 -6.33
N PRO A 365 6.58 -0.51 -5.35
CA PRO A 365 7.60 0.52 -5.35
C PRO A 365 8.94 0.13 -4.72
N VAL A 366 9.07 -1.03 -4.07
CA VAL A 366 10.20 -1.32 -3.16
C VAL A 366 11.56 -1.41 -3.87
N GLU A 367 11.62 -1.91 -5.10
CA GLU A 367 12.82 -1.91 -5.95
C GLU A 367 12.98 -0.61 -6.76
N GLY A 368 12.13 0.39 -6.49
CA GLY A 368 12.21 1.73 -7.05
C GLY A 368 13.35 2.57 -6.43
N PRO A 369 13.73 3.67 -7.09
CA PRO A 369 14.81 4.52 -6.61
C PRO A 369 14.50 5.11 -5.23
N HIS A 370 15.52 5.16 -4.38
CA HIS A 370 15.50 5.76 -3.03
C HIS A 370 14.58 5.09 -1.98
N VAL A 371 13.93 3.97 -2.30
CA VAL A 371 13.08 3.27 -1.35
C VAL A 371 13.90 2.36 -0.44
N ILE A 372 13.64 2.45 0.86
CA ILE A 372 14.27 1.60 1.87
C ILE A 372 13.49 0.30 1.97
N GLY A 373 14.06 -0.80 1.46
CA GLY A 373 13.45 -2.13 1.47
C GLY A 373 13.53 -2.82 2.84
N VAL A 374 12.38 -3.28 3.35
CA VAL A 374 12.24 -3.88 4.69
C VAL A 374 11.75 -5.33 4.62
N SER A 375 12.56 -6.27 5.12
CA SER A 375 12.17 -7.67 5.32
C SER A 375 11.47 -7.90 6.68
N ALA A 376 10.71 -8.99 6.77
CA ALA A 376 9.90 -9.31 7.95
C ALA A 376 10.50 -10.42 8.81
N LEU A 377 10.52 -10.16 10.12
CA LEU A 377 10.96 -11.10 11.15
C LEU A 377 9.81 -11.55 12.06
N GLY A 378 9.93 -12.78 12.56
CA GLY A 378 9.15 -13.27 13.71
C GLY A 378 9.77 -12.89 15.06
N PRO A 379 9.08 -13.17 16.19
CA PRO A 379 9.59 -12.85 17.52
C PRO A 379 10.93 -13.52 17.89
N SER A 380 11.29 -14.64 17.24
CA SER A 380 12.62 -15.27 17.40
C SER A 380 13.77 -14.44 16.79
N GLY A 381 13.45 -13.40 16.02
CA GLY A 381 14.41 -12.66 15.21
C GLY A 381 14.93 -13.46 14.02
N ARG A 382 14.20 -14.50 13.58
CA ARG A 382 14.41 -15.20 12.31
C ARG A 382 13.56 -14.54 11.23
N LYS A 383 14.04 -14.60 9.98
CA LYS A 383 13.23 -14.24 8.81
C LYS A 383 11.94 -15.06 8.81
N ALA A 384 10.80 -14.40 8.63
CA ALA A 384 9.53 -15.09 8.46
C ALA A 384 9.53 -15.89 7.16
N ASP A 385 8.79 -17.01 7.13
CA ASP A 385 8.72 -17.89 5.97
C ASP A 385 8.14 -17.17 4.74
N TYR A 386 7.16 -16.29 4.90
CA TYR A 386 6.56 -15.55 3.78
C TYR A 386 7.43 -14.39 3.27
N SER A 387 8.38 -13.86 4.06
CA SER A 387 9.10 -12.64 3.70
C SER A 387 9.95 -12.87 2.45
N ASN A 388 9.78 -12.01 1.45
CA ASN A 388 10.77 -11.82 0.41
C ASN A 388 12.10 -11.38 1.03
N TYR A 389 13.19 -11.66 0.32
CA TYR A 389 14.56 -11.46 0.75
C TYR A 389 15.46 -11.31 -0.48
N GLY A 390 16.74 -11.01 -0.28
CA GLY A 390 17.69 -10.83 -1.38
C GLY A 390 18.76 -9.81 -1.02
N ILE A 391 19.99 -10.06 -1.45
CA ILE A 391 21.14 -9.22 -1.10
C ILE A 391 21.08 -7.83 -1.75
N GLU A 392 20.40 -7.69 -2.88
CA GLU A 392 20.31 -6.44 -3.63
C GLU A 392 19.16 -5.54 -3.13
N GLN A 393 18.10 -6.13 -2.59
CA GLN A 393 16.86 -5.43 -2.22
C GLN A 393 16.69 -5.23 -0.71
N THR A 394 17.24 -6.11 0.12
CA THR A 394 17.05 -6.03 1.58
C THR A 394 18.00 -5.02 2.19
N GLU A 395 17.49 -3.87 2.63
CA GLU A 395 18.32 -2.86 3.29
C GLU A 395 18.31 -3.00 4.81
N VAL A 396 17.16 -3.30 5.40
CA VAL A 396 16.99 -3.57 6.83
C VAL A 396 15.90 -4.62 7.05
N SER A 397 15.82 -5.11 8.27
CA SER A 397 14.76 -6.00 8.73
C SER A 397 14.02 -5.41 9.93
N ALA A 398 12.76 -5.79 10.08
CA ALA A 398 11.94 -5.32 11.18
C ALA A 398 10.88 -6.35 11.60
N PRO A 399 10.23 -6.18 12.76
CA PRO A 399 9.16 -7.06 13.22
C PRO A 399 7.97 -7.06 12.25
N GLY A 400 7.77 -8.17 11.55
CA GLY A 400 6.62 -8.37 10.65
C GLY A 400 5.62 -9.38 11.15
N GLY A 401 5.93 -10.12 12.22
CA GLY A 401 5.08 -11.20 12.72
C GLY A 401 5.33 -12.52 12.01
N TRP A 402 5.25 -13.64 12.73
CA TRP A 402 5.34 -14.95 12.09
C TRP A 402 4.56 -15.98 12.90
N PHE A 403 3.32 -16.24 12.50
CA PHE A 403 2.40 -17.14 13.20
C PHE A 403 3.04 -18.50 13.48
N ARG A 404 3.79 -19.03 12.50
CA ARG A 404 4.48 -20.32 12.55
C ARG A 404 5.85 -20.29 13.26
N ASP A 405 6.24 -19.17 13.88
CA ASP A 405 7.48 -19.12 14.65
C ASP A 405 7.45 -20.07 15.87
N TYR A 406 8.63 -20.36 16.41
CA TYR A 406 8.83 -21.23 17.57
C TYR A 406 8.26 -22.64 17.43
N PHE A 407 8.43 -23.25 16.25
CA PHE A 407 8.10 -24.67 16.03
C PHE A 407 8.61 -25.56 17.16
N GLY A 408 7.78 -26.53 17.57
CA GLY A 408 8.09 -27.46 18.66
C GLY A 408 7.89 -26.89 20.08
N THR A 409 7.44 -25.63 20.21
CA THR A 409 7.14 -25.00 21.51
C THR A 409 5.64 -24.71 21.68
N PRO A 410 5.17 -24.42 22.91
CA PRO A 410 3.80 -23.96 23.15
C PRO A 410 3.43 -22.58 22.56
N ASN A 411 4.37 -21.91 21.89
CA ASN A 411 4.15 -20.64 21.21
C ASN A 411 4.04 -20.81 19.68
N TYR A 412 4.18 -22.03 19.15
CA TYR A 412 3.94 -22.30 17.73
C TYR A 412 2.47 -22.04 17.38
N ARG A 413 2.22 -21.30 16.29
CA ARG A 413 0.87 -20.96 15.78
C ARG A 413 0.02 -20.24 16.83
N THR A 414 0.58 -19.17 17.40
CA THR A 414 -0.11 -18.29 18.35
C THR A 414 -0.23 -16.87 17.82
N ASN A 415 -1.33 -16.19 18.16
CA ASN A 415 -1.58 -14.81 17.72
C ASN A 415 -0.49 -13.87 18.23
N GLU A 416 0.08 -14.15 19.40
CA GLU A 416 1.14 -13.36 20.02
C GLU A 416 2.45 -13.36 19.23
N ASN A 417 2.60 -14.22 18.22
CA ASN A 417 3.71 -14.14 17.28
C ASN A 417 3.50 -13.11 16.16
N LEU A 418 2.28 -12.63 15.97
CA LEU A 418 1.88 -11.62 14.99
C LEU A 418 2.16 -10.21 15.54
N ILE A 419 1.81 -9.17 14.78
CA ILE A 419 1.84 -7.77 15.21
C ILE A 419 0.43 -7.30 15.55
N LEU A 420 0.22 -6.88 16.80
CA LEU A 420 -1.02 -6.25 17.27
C LEU A 420 -0.96 -4.75 16.99
N SER A 421 -2.00 -4.20 16.36
CA SER A 421 -2.12 -2.75 16.15
C SER A 421 -3.59 -2.34 16.06
N THR A 422 -3.83 -1.03 15.93
CA THR A 422 -5.16 -0.42 15.75
C THR A 422 -5.86 -0.97 14.50
N TYR A 423 -7.19 -1.13 14.58
CA TYR A 423 -7.98 -1.65 13.47
C TYR A 423 -9.39 -1.04 13.46
N PRO A 424 -10.03 -0.81 12.29
CA PRO A 424 -11.37 -0.24 12.21
C PRO A 424 -12.44 -1.23 12.63
N VAL A 425 -13.47 -0.73 13.33
CA VAL A 425 -14.60 -1.58 13.74
C VAL A 425 -15.44 -2.05 12.55
N ASN A 426 -15.60 -1.23 11.51
CA ASN A 426 -16.34 -1.56 10.30
C ASN A 426 -15.69 -2.74 9.55
N ALA A 427 -14.36 -2.77 9.40
CA ALA A 427 -13.66 -3.92 8.81
C ALA A 427 -13.85 -5.20 9.65
N LEU A 428 -13.80 -5.12 10.98
CA LEU A 428 -14.08 -6.27 11.85
C LEU A 428 -15.52 -6.77 11.74
N GLN A 429 -16.47 -5.86 11.54
CA GLN A 429 -17.88 -6.19 11.31
C GLN A 429 -18.08 -6.86 9.96
N ALA A 430 -17.45 -6.35 8.90
CA ALA A 430 -17.45 -6.97 7.58
C ALA A 430 -16.86 -8.39 7.61
N ALA A 431 -15.83 -8.62 8.41
CA ALA A 431 -15.22 -9.93 8.63
C ALA A 431 -16.01 -10.85 9.60
N GLY A 432 -17.10 -10.38 10.22
CA GLY A 432 -17.87 -11.14 11.22
C GLY A 432 -17.17 -11.36 12.57
N LEU A 433 -16.04 -10.68 12.80
CA LEU A 433 -15.27 -10.77 14.05
C LEU A 433 -15.84 -9.86 15.15
N VAL A 434 -16.62 -8.85 14.76
CA VAL A 434 -17.38 -7.96 15.64
C VAL A 434 -18.82 -7.89 15.15
N ASP A 435 -19.80 -7.89 16.05
CA ASP A 435 -21.21 -7.80 15.68
C ASP A 435 -21.65 -6.35 15.39
N PRO A 436 -22.85 -6.11 14.83
CA PRO A 436 -23.34 -4.75 14.56
C PRO A 436 -23.46 -3.85 15.80
N ALA A 437 -23.52 -4.41 17.01
CA ALA A 437 -23.53 -3.66 18.27
C ALA A 437 -22.12 -3.37 18.81
N GLY A 438 -21.08 -3.81 18.09
CA GLY A 438 -19.69 -3.63 18.44
C GLY A 438 -19.16 -4.62 19.48
N ALA A 439 -19.86 -5.72 19.77
CA ALA A 439 -19.34 -6.77 20.63
C ALA A 439 -18.46 -7.76 19.83
N ILE A 440 -17.38 -8.22 20.44
CA ILE A 440 -16.48 -9.20 19.80
C ILE A 440 -17.21 -10.55 19.73
N THR A 441 -17.29 -11.14 18.53
CA THR A 441 -17.94 -12.43 18.32
C THR A 441 -17.06 -13.58 18.82
N PRO A 442 -17.57 -14.82 18.96
CA PRO A 442 -16.72 -15.97 19.29
C PRO A 442 -15.55 -16.16 18.32
N ASP A 443 -15.76 -15.88 17.03
CA ASP A 443 -14.72 -15.94 16.01
C ASP A 443 -13.72 -14.78 16.16
N GLY A 444 -14.19 -13.57 16.52
CA GLY A 444 -13.33 -12.46 16.90
C GLY A 444 -12.44 -12.75 18.12
N VAL A 445 -12.98 -13.44 19.13
CA VAL A 445 -12.19 -13.88 20.29
C VAL A 445 -11.12 -14.88 19.87
N ALA A 446 -11.44 -15.83 18.97
CA ALA A 446 -10.47 -16.79 18.45
C ALA A 446 -9.38 -16.10 17.59
N ALA A 447 -9.76 -15.10 16.80
CA ALA A 447 -8.85 -14.24 16.04
C ALA A 447 -7.96 -13.35 16.93
N GLY A 448 -8.28 -13.23 18.22
CA GLY A 448 -7.53 -12.41 19.18
C GLY A 448 -7.87 -10.93 19.09
N VAL A 449 -9.02 -10.56 18.50
CA VAL A 449 -9.51 -9.17 18.45
C VAL A 449 -9.59 -8.61 19.87
N GLN A 450 -9.15 -7.37 20.04
CA GLN A 450 -9.19 -6.67 21.31
C GLN A 450 -10.01 -5.40 21.18
N LYS A 451 -10.69 -5.03 22.26
CA LYS A 451 -11.50 -3.81 22.36
C LYS A 451 -11.21 -3.12 23.68
N GLN A 452 -10.98 -1.82 23.63
CA GLN A 452 -10.92 -0.96 24.81
C GLN A 452 -11.82 0.24 24.58
N CYS A 453 -12.61 0.63 25.58
CA CYS A 453 -13.46 1.82 25.51
C CYS A 453 -12.97 2.87 26.50
N PRO A 454 -12.97 4.17 26.14
CA PRO A 454 -12.68 5.21 27.11
C PRO A 454 -13.66 5.17 28.28
N ALA A 455 -13.24 5.64 29.45
CA ALA A 455 -14.07 5.61 30.65
C ALA A 455 -15.41 6.36 30.42
N GLY A 456 -16.53 5.70 30.72
CA GLY A 456 -17.88 6.26 30.53
C GLY A 456 -18.38 6.28 29.08
N VAL A 457 -17.62 5.77 28.10
CA VAL A 457 -18.04 5.65 26.71
C VAL A 457 -18.67 4.28 26.46
N THR A 458 -19.95 4.26 26.11
CA THR A 458 -20.71 3.04 25.74
C THR A 458 -20.94 2.92 24.24
N GLU A 459 -20.74 4.01 23.49
CA GLU A 459 -20.85 4.02 22.04
C GLU A 459 -19.64 3.30 21.43
N TYR A 460 -19.88 2.17 20.77
CA TYR A 460 -18.80 1.29 20.33
C TYR A 460 -17.91 1.93 19.25
N THR A 461 -18.45 2.83 18.44
CA THR A 461 -17.73 3.60 17.40
C THR A 461 -16.65 4.51 17.97
N ARG A 462 -16.68 4.76 19.29
CA ARG A 462 -15.70 5.57 20.04
C ARG A 462 -14.74 4.71 20.89
N CYS A 463 -14.84 3.38 20.78
CA CYS A 463 -13.89 2.46 21.38
C CYS A 463 -12.72 2.21 20.43
N GLY A 464 -11.54 1.92 20.97
CA GLY A 464 -10.42 1.40 20.20
C GLY A 464 -10.59 -0.10 19.97
N TYR A 465 -10.40 -0.52 18.73
CA TYR A 465 -10.30 -1.91 18.33
C TYR A 465 -8.89 -2.21 17.83
N TYR A 466 -8.45 -3.45 18.06
CA TYR A 466 -7.11 -3.90 17.72
C TYR A 466 -7.18 -5.31 17.17
N ASN A 467 -6.32 -5.59 16.19
CA ASN A 467 -6.24 -6.88 15.54
C ASN A 467 -4.78 -7.30 15.27
N TRP A 468 -4.59 -8.60 15.11
CA TRP A 468 -3.28 -9.19 14.83
C TRP A 468 -3.11 -9.42 13.33
N LEU A 469 -2.01 -8.92 12.76
CA LEU A 469 -1.61 -9.18 11.38
C LEU A 469 -0.14 -9.59 11.32
N GLN A 470 0.26 -10.26 10.24
CA GLN A 470 1.67 -10.44 9.88
C GLN A 470 1.93 -10.00 8.44
N GLY A 471 3.18 -9.71 8.11
CA GLY A 471 3.58 -9.34 6.76
C GLY A 471 4.78 -8.41 6.77
N THR A 472 5.44 -8.29 5.62
CA THR A 472 6.38 -7.18 5.38
C THR A 472 5.68 -5.82 5.47
N SER A 473 4.36 -5.78 5.26
CA SER A 473 3.48 -4.65 5.55
C SER A 473 3.40 -4.26 7.02
N MET A 474 3.70 -5.17 7.96
CA MET A 474 3.82 -4.85 9.39
C MET A 474 5.28 -4.59 9.80
N ALA A 475 6.26 -5.01 9.00
CA ALA A 475 7.67 -4.72 9.22
C ALA A 475 8.05 -3.29 8.80
N SER A 476 7.68 -2.89 7.59
CA SER A 476 7.92 -1.54 7.04
C SER A 476 7.48 -0.38 7.97
N PRO A 477 6.30 -0.40 8.63
CA PRO A 477 5.92 0.68 9.54
C PRO A 477 6.80 0.79 10.79
N HIS A 478 7.43 -0.29 11.26
CA HIS A 478 8.41 -0.18 12.33
C HIS A 478 9.63 0.63 11.87
N ALA A 479 10.14 0.36 10.66
CA ALA A 479 11.25 1.11 10.07
C ALA A 479 10.87 2.56 9.78
N ALA A 480 9.66 2.81 9.26
CA ALA A 480 9.14 4.16 9.04
C ALA A 480 9.01 4.96 10.35
N GLY A 481 8.58 4.30 11.44
CA GLY A 481 8.58 4.89 12.77
C GLY A 481 9.98 5.27 13.25
N VAL A 482 10.99 4.41 13.05
CA VAL A 482 12.39 4.75 13.37
C VAL A 482 12.89 5.91 12.51
N ALA A 483 12.60 5.93 11.21
CA ALA A 483 12.92 7.07 10.34
C ALA A 483 12.29 8.37 10.85
N ALA A 484 11.04 8.33 11.30
CA ALA A 484 10.37 9.49 11.87
C ALA A 484 11.00 9.96 13.20
N LEU A 485 11.51 9.04 14.03
CA LEU A 485 12.27 9.38 15.22
C LEU A 485 13.62 10.03 14.88
N ILE A 486 14.31 9.56 13.84
CA ILE A 486 15.55 10.18 13.33
C ILE A 486 15.28 11.62 12.90
N VAL A 487 14.23 11.87 12.09
CA VAL A 487 13.85 13.24 11.70
C VAL A 487 13.45 14.06 12.92
N SER A 488 12.78 13.47 13.91
CA SER A 488 12.38 14.17 15.13
C SER A 488 13.58 14.65 15.95
N GLU A 489 14.67 13.86 15.97
CA GLU A 489 15.88 14.16 16.72
C GLU A 489 16.79 15.16 15.99
N TYR A 490 17.12 14.87 14.73
CA TYR A 490 18.15 15.61 14.00
C TYR A 490 17.58 16.58 12.95
N GLY A 491 16.27 16.59 12.75
CA GLY A 491 15.59 17.50 11.84
C GLY A 491 15.82 18.95 12.22
N GLN A 492 15.96 19.80 11.20
CA GLN A 492 16.27 21.22 11.37
C GLN A 492 15.13 22.08 10.85
N LYS A 493 15.05 23.31 11.38
CA LYS A 493 14.13 24.30 10.82
C LYS A 493 14.67 24.80 9.48
N GLY A 494 13.91 24.61 8.41
CA GLY A 494 14.16 25.18 7.11
C GLY A 494 13.67 26.62 6.98
N ARG A 495 13.88 27.20 5.79
CA ARG A 495 13.34 28.53 5.45
C ARG A 495 11.81 28.49 5.44
N GLY A 496 11.16 29.56 5.90
CA GLY A 496 9.70 29.64 5.96
C GLY A 496 9.04 28.80 7.07
N GLY A 497 9.83 28.25 8.00
CA GLY A 497 9.31 27.52 9.16
C GLY A 497 9.04 26.03 8.92
N SER A 498 9.49 25.47 7.80
CA SER A 498 9.50 24.01 7.60
C SER A 498 10.42 23.32 8.63
N PHE A 499 10.14 22.06 8.91
CA PHE A 499 10.97 21.19 9.73
C PHE A 499 11.19 19.92 8.92
N GLY A 500 12.40 19.34 8.96
CA GLY A 500 12.68 18.09 8.27
C GLY A 500 14.18 17.78 8.23
N MET A 501 14.52 16.68 7.56
CA MET A 501 15.88 16.20 7.38
C MET A 501 16.02 15.63 5.96
N ALA A 502 17.20 15.75 5.37
CA ALA A 502 17.43 15.18 4.04
C ALA A 502 17.26 13.64 4.08
N PRO A 503 16.48 13.04 3.17
CA PRO A 503 16.13 11.61 3.24
C PRO A 503 17.35 10.69 3.15
N ASP A 504 18.41 11.07 2.42
CA ASP A 504 19.65 10.29 2.39
C ASP A 504 20.39 10.29 3.74
N GLN A 505 20.27 11.35 4.52
CA GLN A 505 20.81 11.37 5.88
C GLN A 505 19.98 10.50 6.83
N VAL A 506 18.64 10.53 6.67
CA VAL A 506 17.74 9.64 7.43
C VAL A 506 18.07 8.18 7.14
N ARG A 507 18.19 7.80 5.85
CA ARG A 507 18.61 6.47 5.42
C ARG A 507 19.96 6.10 6.01
N LYS A 508 20.98 6.96 5.89
CA LYS A 508 22.31 6.70 6.45
C LYS A 508 22.28 6.39 7.95
N ILE A 509 21.51 7.13 8.75
CA ILE A 509 21.37 6.89 10.19
C ILE A 509 20.63 5.58 10.45
N LEU A 510 19.50 5.36 9.75
CA LEU A 510 18.69 4.16 9.90
C LEU A 510 19.51 2.89 9.64
N LEU A 511 20.24 2.85 8.52
CA LEU A 511 21.08 1.72 8.14
C LEU A 511 22.29 1.58 9.08
N GLY A 512 22.98 2.69 9.36
CA GLY A 512 24.22 2.69 10.16
C GLY A 512 24.04 2.43 11.66
N THR A 513 22.79 2.46 12.15
CA THR A 513 22.47 2.17 13.56
C THR A 513 21.71 0.87 13.76
N ALA A 514 21.37 0.16 12.67
CA ALA A 514 20.70 -1.13 12.72
C ALA A 514 21.51 -2.17 13.52
N GLN A 515 20.80 -3.07 14.19
CA GLN A 515 21.41 -4.17 14.94
C GLN A 515 21.86 -5.25 13.96
N GLU A 516 23.15 -5.25 13.65
CA GLU A 516 23.79 -6.26 12.80
C GLU A 516 23.36 -7.68 13.17
N ARG A 517 23.05 -8.47 12.16
CA ARG A 517 22.57 -9.84 12.33
C ARG A 517 23.19 -10.71 11.25
N ALA A 518 24.06 -11.62 11.66
CA ALA A 518 24.63 -12.60 10.74
C ALA A 518 23.57 -13.55 10.18
N CYS A 519 23.87 -14.09 8.99
CA CYS A 519 23.14 -15.22 8.46
C CYS A 519 23.08 -16.37 9.47
N PRO A 520 21.99 -17.16 9.48
CA PRO A 520 21.92 -18.40 10.23
C PRO A 520 23.09 -19.33 9.88
N ASN A 521 23.43 -20.24 10.78
CA ASN A 521 24.41 -21.29 10.53
C ASN A 521 23.74 -22.66 10.74
N PRO A 522 23.55 -23.48 9.69
CA PRO A 522 23.93 -23.23 8.29
C PRO A 522 23.12 -22.08 7.64
N PRO A 523 23.65 -21.45 6.57
CA PRO A 523 23.01 -20.30 5.91
C PRO A 523 21.75 -20.67 5.12
N LEU A 524 21.62 -21.93 4.71
CA LEU A 524 20.39 -22.45 4.12
C LEU A 524 19.37 -22.74 5.24
N VAL A 525 18.25 -22.03 5.23
CA VAL A 525 17.15 -22.20 6.17
C VAL A 525 16.01 -22.93 5.49
N SER A 526 15.64 -24.08 6.03
CA SER A 526 14.42 -24.77 5.65
C SER A 526 13.27 -24.43 6.60
N TYR A 527 12.05 -24.35 6.05
CA TYR A 527 10.81 -24.17 6.80
C TYR A 527 9.92 -25.43 6.75
N ALA A 528 10.52 -26.59 6.47
CA ALA A 528 9.83 -27.87 6.42
C ALA A 528 9.13 -28.22 7.76
N ASN A 529 9.75 -27.87 8.88
CA ASN A 529 9.18 -28.05 10.21
C ASN A 529 7.89 -27.23 10.38
N GLU A 530 7.87 -26.03 9.83
CA GLU A 530 6.72 -25.13 9.83
C GLU A 530 5.66 -25.53 8.80
N GLY A 531 5.82 -26.67 8.12
CA GLY A 531 4.84 -27.23 7.18
C GLY A 531 4.93 -26.64 5.77
N ARG A 532 6.07 -26.04 5.41
CA ARG A 532 6.34 -25.55 4.05
C ARG A 532 7.06 -26.61 3.21
N SER A 533 6.91 -26.52 1.89
CA SER A 533 7.66 -27.35 0.95
C SER A 533 9.12 -26.91 0.87
N VAL A 534 9.96 -27.70 0.19
CA VAL A 534 11.36 -27.34 -0.11
C VAL A 534 11.50 -26.07 -0.95
N GLU A 535 10.43 -25.63 -1.63
CA GLU A 535 10.38 -24.34 -2.33
C GLU A 535 10.57 -23.17 -1.35
N PHE A 536 10.27 -23.37 -0.07
CA PHE A 536 10.51 -22.38 0.97
C PHE A 536 11.94 -22.39 1.52
N ASP A 537 12.82 -23.27 1.05
CA ASP A 537 14.21 -23.24 1.50
C ASP A 537 14.88 -21.93 1.01
N ALA A 538 15.38 -21.15 1.95
CA ALA A 538 15.96 -19.84 1.68
C ALA A 538 17.44 -19.80 2.03
N LEU A 539 18.27 -19.38 1.09
CA LEU A 539 19.70 -19.20 1.30
C LEU A 539 19.97 -17.76 1.76
N CYS A 540 20.57 -17.61 2.93
CA CYS A 540 21.09 -16.32 3.38
C CYS A 540 22.51 -16.12 2.83
N GLU A 541 22.68 -15.14 1.94
CA GLU A 541 23.97 -14.74 1.37
C GLU A 541 24.43 -13.40 1.95
N GLY A 542 25.71 -13.26 2.24
CA GLY A 542 26.32 -12.01 2.74
C GLY A 542 27.15 -12.18 4.00
N THR A 543 27.43 -11.07 4.65
CA THR A 543 28.24 -10.94 5.87
C THR A 543 27.37 -10.68 7.11
N ARG A 544 28.01 -10.46 8.26
CA ARG A 544 27.31 -10.13 9.50
C ARG A 544 26.66 -8.74 9.48
N ASP A 545 27.37 -7.80 8.88
CA ASP A 545 27.03 -6.38 8.77
C ASP A 545 26.17 -6.07 7.54
N PHE A 546 26.05 -7.00 6.58
CA PHE A 546 25.11 -6.90 5.47
C PHE A 546 24.80 -8.26 4.84
N ASN A 547 23.53 -8.68 4.78
CA ASN A 547 23.13 -9.91 4.09
C ASN A 547 21.68 -9.89 3.57
N GLY A 548 21.35 -10.86 2.72
CA GLY A 548 20.06 -10.92 2.05
C GLY A 548 18.84 -11.19 2.95
N PHE A 549 18.99 -11.58 4.21
CA PHE A 549 17.84 -11.76 5.12
C PHE A 549 17.57 -10.53 5.97
N TYR A 550 18.63 -9.90 6.48
CA TYR A 550 18.52 -8.83 7.47
C TYR A 550 18.95 -7.46 6.94
N GLY A 551 19.50 -7.38 5.72
CA GLY A 551 20.15 -6.19 5.21
C GLY A 551 21.30 -5.78 6.14
N HIS A 552 21.35 -4.49 6.49
CA HIS A 552 22.25 -3.93 7.49
C HIS A 552 21.92 -4.37 8.93
N GLY A 553 20.77 -5.00 9.17
CA GLY A 553 20.36 -5.52 10.47
C GLY A 553 18.92 -5.20 10.82
N ILE A 554 18.58 -5.42 12.09
CA ILE A 554 17.25 -5.10 12.62
C ILE A 554 17.21 -3.62 12.98
N VAL A 555 16.22 -2.86 12.48
CA VAL A 555 16.09 -1.43 12.80
C VAL A 555 16.09 -1.17 14.31
N ASP A 556 16.71 -0.07 14.74
CA ASP A 556 17.02 0.20 16.13
C ASP A 556 16.73 1.64 16.53
N ALA A 557 15.53 1.86 17.06
CA ALA A 557 15.05 3.17 17.47
C ALA A 557 15.97 3.86 18.49
N TRP A 558 16.47 3.10 19.48
CA TRP A 558 17.31 3.67 20.54
C TRP A 558 18.67 4.10 20.00
N ALA A 559 19.35 3.25 19.23
CA ALA A 559 20.64 3.60 18.66
C ALA A 559 20.52 4.78 17.70
N ALA A 560 19.47 4.78 16.87
CA ALA A 560 19.20 5.84 15.90
C ALA A 560 19.13 7.24 16.54
N VAL A 561 18.53 7.38 17.73
CA VAL A 561 18.35 8.69 18.39
C VAL A 561 19.38 9.01 19.48
N THR A 562 20.37 8.13 19.74
CA THR A 562 21.34 8.35 20.83
C THR A 562 22.81 8.20 20.46
N ARG A 563 23.12 7.64 19.28
CA ARG A 563 24.51 7.26 18.92
C ARG A 563 25.04 7.91 17.65
N TYR A 564 24.27 8.80 17.02
CA TYR A 564 24.68 9.56 15.84
C TYR A 564 24.91 11.03 16.22
#